data_AF-A0A085B664-F1
#
_entry.id   AF-A0A085B664-F1
#
_cell.length_a   1.000
_cell.length_b   1.000
_cell.length_c   1.000
_cell.angle_alpha   90.00
_cell.angle_beta   90.00
_cell.angle_gamma   90.00
#
_symmetry.space_group_name_H-M   'P 1'
#
loop_
_entity.id
_entity.type
_entity.pdbx_description
1 polymer ?
#
loop_
_entity_poly.entity_id
_entity_poly.type
_entity_poly.pdbx_seq_one_letter_code
_entity_poly.pdbx_strand_id
1 'polypeptide(L)'
;MIEIIKFKFVSNLEYVHLILNEQKIPHSIDVENLNLFAEDIQKENILQILNNLNLDEHEVDVDENFQKDFEDWHNNSLNPGHFTGGKIPFFYWNVKNYPFLLFTILFVPIISIIIILFVQGGDDLNLNFDFFGNLIFLFYLFVAISMLVQWIKYKKRKKLKR
;
A
#
# COMPACT_ATOMS: atom_id res chain seq x y z
N MET A 1 -27.99 28.76 16.80
CA MET A 1 -26.73 28.02 16.64
C MET A 1 -25.92 28.70 15.54
N ILE A 2 -24.61 28.73 15.69
CA ILE A 2 -23.66 29.27 14.72
C ILE A 2 -22.81 28.14 14.16
N GLU A 3 -22.30 28.30 12.95
CA GLU A 3 -21.31 27.38 12.37
C GLU A 3 -19.97 27.55 13.11
N ILE A 4 -19.40 26.44 13.57
CA ILE A 4 -18.14 26.42 14.30
C ILE A 4 -16.99 26.10 13.33
N ILE A 5 -17.15 25.02 12.58
CA ILE A 5 -16.15 24.54 11.63
C ILE A 5 -16.82 23.66 10.58
N LYS A 6 -16.20 23.60 9.41
CA LYS A 6 -16.50 22.68 8.32
C LYS A 6 -15.39 21.63 8.18
N PHE A 7 -15.77 20.36 8.12
CA PHE A 7 -14.85 19.25 7.95
C PHE A 7 -14.71 18.89 6.47
N LYS A 8 -13.57 18.30 6.09
CA LYS A 8 -13.36 17.74 4.76
C LYS A 8 -13.87 16.31 4.66
N PHE A 9 -13.77 15.54 5.75
CA PHE A 9 -14.15 14.14 5.81
C PHE A 9 -15.34 13.91 6.76
N VAL A 10 -16.35 13.15 6.30
CA VAL A 10 -17.52 12.74 7.11
C VAL A 10 -17.08 12.04 8.39
N SER A 11 -16.07 11.17 8.30
CA SER A 11 -15.55 10.41 9.44
C SER A 11 -15.04 11.30 10.56
N ASN A 12 -14.41 12.43 10.23
CA ASN A 12 -13.89 13.36 11.22
C ASN A 12 -15.03 14.13 11.90
N LEU A 13 -16.05 14.53 11.13
CA LEU A 13 -17.27 15.14 11.69
C LEU A 13 -18.01 14.20 12.64
N GLU A 14 -18.21 12.94 12.25
CA GLU A 14 -18.87 11.92 13.09
C GLU A 14 -18.06 11.60 14.35
N TYR A 15 -16.73 11.53 14.24
CA TYR A 15 -15.85 11.32 15.37
C TYR A 15 -15.93 12.47 16.38
N VAL A 16 -15.90 13.71 15.90
CA VAL A 16 -16.09 14.90 16.75
C VAL A 16 -17.48 14.91 17.38
N HIS A 17 -18.51 14.55 16.64
CA HIS A 17 -19.88 14.44 17.15
C HIS A 17 -19.96 13.48 18.35
N LEU A 18 -19.32 12.31 18.24
CA LEU A 18 -19.25 11.34 19.33
C LEU A 18 -18.58 11.92 20.58
N ILE A 19 -17.42 12.58 20.42
CA ILE A 19 -16.67 13.16 21.54
C ILE A 19 -17.46 14.27 22.23
N LEU A 20 -18.10 15.15 21.46
CA LEU A 20 -18.90 16.23 22.02
C LEU A 20 -20.15 15.69 22.73
N ASN A 21 -20.74 14.60 22.23
CA ASN A 21 -21.83 13.89 22.92
C ASN A 21 -21.37 13.27 24.25
N GLU A 22 -20.20 12.62 24.27
CA GLU A 22 -19.61 12.04 25.49
C GLU A 22 -19.35 13.10 26.56
N GLN A 23 -18.88 14.29 26.14
CA GLN A 23 -18.66 15.44 27.02
C GLN A 23 -19.94 16.23 27.34
N LYS A 24 -21.09 15.80 26.82
CA LYS A 24 -22.41 16.43 27.00
C LYS A 24 -22.43 17.90 26.55
N ILE A 25 -21.68 18.24 25.52
CA ILE A 25 -21.65 19.58 24.94
C ILE A 25 -22.81 19.70 23.94
N PRO A 26 -23.73 20.67 24.08
CA PRO A 26 -24.81 20.87 23.12
C PRO A 26 -24.28 21.30 21.75
N HIS A 27 -24.56 20.51 20.72
CA HIS A 27 -24.15 20.78 19.34
C HIS A 27 -25.11 20.07 18.37
N SER A 28 -25.04 20.43 17.09
CA SER A 28 -25.70 19.71 15.99
C SER A 28 -24.73 19.57 14.82
N ILE A 29 -24.93 18.52 14.03
CA ILE A 29 -24.12 18.26 12.84
C ILE A 29 -25.01 18.26 11.60
N ASP A 30 -24.45 18.72 10.50
CA ASP A 30 -25.01 18.61 9.16
C ASP A 30 -24.07 17.72 8.34
N VAL A 31 -24.47 16.47 8.17
CA VAL A 31 -23.68 15.44 7.47
C VAL A 31 -23.62 15.71 5.97
N GLU A 32 -24.65 16.34 5.39
CA GLU A 32 -24.67 16.65 3.96
C GLU A 32 -23.68 17.77 3.61
N ASN A 33 -23.60 18.79 4.47
CA ASN A 33 -22.72 19.95 4.25
C ASN A 33 -21.38 19.87 5.01
N LEU A 34 -21.17 18.82 5.82
CA LEU A 34 -19.99 18.57 6.65
C LEU A 34 -19.75 19.64 7.73
N ASN A 35 -20.82 20.21 8.28
CA ASN A 35 -20.74 21.35 9.20
C ASN A 35 -21.09 20.95 10.63
N LEU A 36 -20.35 21.52 11.59
CA LEU A 36 -20.64 21.45 13.01
C LEU A 36 -21.21 22.80 13.49
N PHE A 37 -22.37 22.74 14.14
CA PHE A 37 -23.04 23.90 14.71
C PHE A 37 -23.14 23.79 16.22
N ALA A 38 -22.99 24.91 16.92
CA ALA A 38 -23.19 24.97 18.36
C ALA A 38 -23.69 26.36 18.79
N GLU A 39 -23.96 26.53 20.08
CA GLU A 39 -24.18 27.86 20.65
C GLU A 39 -22.85 28.62 20.75
N ASP A 40 -22.90 29.95 20.63
CA ASP A 40 -21.70 30.80 20.63
C ASP A 40 -20.88 30.66 21.93
N ILE A 41 -21.56 30.40 23.04
CA ILE A 41 -20.95 30.15 24.36
C ILE A 41 -20.03 28.92 24.34
N GLN A 42 -20.33 27.90 23.52
CA GLN A 42 -19.56 26.65 23.44
C GLN A 42 -18.43 26.71 22.41
N LYS A 43 -18.37 27.75 21.58
CA LYS A 43 -17.44 27.86 20.45
C LYS A 43 -15.98 27.66 20.87
N GLU A 44 -15.53 28.41 21.86
CA GLU A 44 -14.13 28.39 22.29
C GLU A 44 -13.74 27.02 22.86
N ASN A 45 -14.64 26.39 23.61
CA ASN A 45 -14.46 25.07 24.20
C ASN A 45 -14.33 23.99 23.10
N ILE A 46 -15.23 24.03 22.11
CA ILE A 46 -15.21 23.09 20.97
C ILE A 46 -13.91 23.25 20.16
N LEU A 47 -13.47 24.48 19.90
CA LEU A 47 -12.23 24.72 19.16
C LEU A 47 -11.00 24.19 19.91
N GLN A 48 -10.97 24.30 21.24
CA GLN A 48 -9.91 23.70 22.05
C GLN A 48 -9.90 22.17 21.96
N ILE A 49 -11.07 21.53 22.00
CA ILE A 49 -11.19 20.08 21.83
C ILE A 49 -10.67 19.67 20.45
N LEU A 50 -11.09 20.34 19.38
CA LEU A 50 -10.66 20.05 18.02
C LEU A 50 -9.13 20.16 17.85
N ASN A 51 -8.53 21.22 18.39
CA ASN A 51 -7.08 21.40 18.36
C ASN A 51 -6.35 20.27 19.11
N ASN A 52 -6.91 19.80 20.23
CA ASN A 52 -6.35 18.68 20.99
C ASN A 52 -6.48 17.33 20.28
N LEU A 53 -7.52 17.16 19.44
CA LEU A 53 -7.72 15.94 18.66
C LEU A 53 -6.75 15.83 17.48
N ASN A 54 -6.14 16.94 17.05
CA ASN A 54 -5.15 17.00 15.98
C ASN A 54 -5.58 16.18 14.75
N LEU A 55 -6.82 16.44 14.29
CA LEU A 55 -7.44 15.73 13.18
C LEU A 55 -6.68 16.01 11.88
N ASP A 56 -6.34 14.94 11.17
CA ASP A 56 -5.77 15.06 9.84
C ASP A 56 -6.88 15.34 8.82
N GLU A 57 -6.92 16.59 8.35
CA GLU A 57 -7.80 17.07 7.28
C GLU A 57 -7.04 17.24 5.95
N HIS A 58 -5.77 16.83 5.91
CA HIS A 58 -5.01 16.84 4.66
C HIS A 58 -5.51 15.73 3.73
N GLU A 59 -5.54 16.02 2.43
CA GLU A 59 -5.73 14.96 1.44
C GLU A 59 -4.52 14.03 1.52
N VAL A 60 -4.78 12.73 1.72
CA VAL A 60 -3.74 11.73 1.50
C VAL A 60 -3.42 11.79 0.00
N ASP A 61 -2.17 12.14 -0.34
CA ASP A 61 -1.69 12.09 -1.71
C ASP A 61 -1.84 10.65 -2.23
N VAL A 62 -2.91 10.39 -2.97
CA VAL A 62 -3.13 9.11 -3.63
C VAL A 62 -2.12 9.05 -4.77
N ASP A 63 -1.26 8.03 -4.81
CA ASP A 63 -0.37 7.80 -5.95
C ASP A 63 -1.27 7.62 -7.19
N GLU A 64 -1.33 8.65 -8.05
CA GLU A 64 -2.19 8.69 -9.24
C GLU A 64 -2.02 7.45 -10.12
N ASN A 65 -0.84 6.83 -10.10
CA ASN A 65 -0.58 5.61 -10.85
C ASN A 65 -1.30 4.39 -10.26
N PHE A 66 -1.44 4.34 -8.93
CA PHE A 66 -2.19 3.27 -8.25
C PHE A 66 -3.68 3.35 -8.57
N GLN A 67 -4.26 4.56 -8.51
CA GLN A 67 -5.66 4.77 -8.81
C GLN A 67 -5.98 4.43 -10.26
N LYS A 68 -5.10 4.83 -11.19
CA LYS A 68 -5.26 4.57 -12.62
C LYS A 68 -5.20 3.09 -12.98
N ASP A 69 -4.30 2.32 -12.35
CA ASP A 69 -4.21 0.87 -12.55
C ASP A 69 -5.48 0.16 -12.03
N PHE A 70 -6.07 0.68 -10.95
CA PHE A 70 -7.31 0.15 -10.38
C PHE A 70 -8.54 0.48 -11.23
N GLU A 71 -8.61 1.70 -11.77
CA GLU A 71 -9.66 2.11 -12.71
C GLU A 71 -9.60 1.33 -14.02
N ASP A 72 -8.41 1.13 -14.59
CA ASP A 72 -8.24 0.33 -15.82
C ASP A 72 -8.68 -1.13 -15.58
N TRP A 73 -8.40 -1.67 -14.40
CA TRP A 73 -8.90 -2.98 -13.99
C TRP A 73 -10.43 -3.01 -13.90
N HIS A 74 -11.02 -2.08 -13.16
CA HIS A 74 -12.45 -2.03 -12.93
C HIS A 74 -13.22 -1.94 -14.26
N ASN A 75 -12.78 -1.04 -15.14
CA ASN A 75 -13.43 -0.76 -16.41
C ASN A 75 -13.30 -1.89 -17.43
N ASN A 76 -12.23 -2.69 -17.36
CA ASN A 76 -11.96 -3.74 -18.34
C ASN A 76 -12.09 -5.17 -17.78
N SER A 77 -12.52 -5.33 -16.53
CA SER A 77 -12.65 -6.60 -15.82
C SER A 77 -13.45 -7.67 -16.58
N LEU A 78 -14.44 -7.25 -17.35
CA LEU A 78 -15.31 -8.11 -18.17
C LEU A 78 -14.87 -8.22 -19.63
N ASN A 79 -13.77 -7.58 -20.03
CA ASN A 79 -13.24 -7.66 -21.38
C ASN A 79 -12.15 -8.75 -21.45
N PRO A 80 -12.47 -9.98 -21.90
CA PRO A 80 -11.52 -11.07 -21.94
C PRO A 80 -10.33 -10.78 -22.87
N GLY A 81 -10.49 -9.89 -23.86
CA GLY A 81 -9.40 -9.47 -24.76
C GLY A 81 -8.43 -8.47 -24.15
N HIS A 82 -8.86 -7.71 -23.15
CA HIS A 82 -8.08 -6.60 -22.60
C HIS A 82 -6.88 -7.09 -21.77
N PHE A 83 -7.09 -8.16 -20.99
CA PHE A 83 -6.06 -8.70 -20.10
C PHE A 83 -5.29 -9.91 -20.66
N THR A 84 -5.82 -10.55 -21.70
CA THR A 84 -5.14 -11.67 -22.39
C THR A 84 -3.88 -11.23 -23.15
N GLY A 85 -3.70 -9.93 -23.40
CA GLY A 85 -2.47 -9.34 -23.95
C GLY A 85 -1.37 -9.01 -22.93
N GLY A 86 -1.48 -9.46 -21.67
CA GLY A 86 -0.45 -9.24 -20.63
C GLY A 86 -0.63 -7.96 -19.80
N LYS A 87 -1.78 -7.29 -19.90
CA LYS A 87 -2.13 -6.08 -19.13
C LYS A 87 -2.78 -6.39 -17.77
N ILE A 88 -2.53 -7.55 -17.18
CA ILE A 88 -3.14 -7.90 -15.89
C ILE A 88 -2.60 -6.94 -14.81
N PRO A 89 -3.45 -6.11 -14.16
CA PRO A 89 -3.01 -5.16 -13.16
C PRO A 89 -2.83 -5.92 -11.85
N PHE A 90 -1.61 -6.37 -11.62
CA PHE A 90 -1.19 -6.90 -10.32
C PHE A 90 0.27 -6.53 -10.06
N PHE A 91 0.54 -6.28 -8.78
CA PHE A 91 1.84 -5.89 -8.20
C PHE A 91 3.05 -6.68 -8.73
N TYR A 92 2.84 -7.95 -9.14
CA TYR A 92 3.86 -8.87 -9.66
C TYR A 92 4.38 -8.55 -11.08
N TRP A 93 3.58 -7.88 -11.92
CA TRP A 93 3.95 -7.55 -13.31
C TRP A 93 4.54 -6.15 -13.46
N ASN A 94 4.35 -5.27 -12.47
CA ASN A 94 4.97 -3.96 -12.49
C ASN A 94 6.48 -4.09 -12.24
N VAL A 95 7.28 -3.85 -13.27
CA VAL A 95 8.74 -3.94 -13.21
C VAL A 95 9.33 -3.06 -12.09
N LYS A 96 8.66 -1.97 -11.68
CA LYS A 96 9.07 -1.15 -10.52
C LYS A 96 9.19 -1.97 -9.23
N ASN A 97 8.37 -3.01 -9.08
CA ASN A 97 8.27 -3.83 -7.87
C ASN A 97 9.19 -5.06 -7.90
N TYR A 98 9.92 -5.29 -8.99
CA TYR A 98 10.82 -6.44 -9.13
C TYR A 98 11.87 -6.57 -8.03
N PRO A 99 12.42 -5.50 -7.42
CA PRO A 99 13.33 -5.64 -6.28
C PRO A 99 12.67 -6.32 -5.07
N PHE A 100 11.41 -5.99 -4.79
CA PHE A 100 10.66 -6.61 -3.70
C PHE A 100 10.33 -8.07 -4.02
N LEU A 101 9.95 -8.36 -5.27
CA LEU A 101 9.68 -9.72 -5.72
C LEU A 101 10.94 -10.60 -5.75
N LEU A 102 12.08 -10.03 -6.14
CA LEU A 102 13.38 -10.70 -6.07
C LEU A 102 13.72 -11.06 -4.64
N PHE A 103 13.47 -10.14 -3.69
CA PHE A 103 13.66 -10.41 -2.27
C PHE A 103 12.78 -11.58 -1.82
N THR A 104 11.47 -11.57 -2.10
CA THR A 104 10.58 -12.65 -1.65
C THR A 104 10.89 -14.00 -2.31
N ILE A 105 11.23 -14.02 -3.60
CA ILE A 105 11.59 -15.24 -4.34
C ILE A 105 12.93 -15.82 -3.85
N LEU A 106 13.92 -14.97 -3.58
CA LEU A 106 15.26 -15.41 -3.17
C LEU A 106 15.41 -15.60 -1.66
N PHE A 107 14.50 -15.07 -0.84
CA PHE A 107 14.56 -15.16 0.62
C PHE A 107 14.59 -16.61 1.11
N VAL A 108 13.68 -17.44 0.60
CA VAL A 108 13.60 -18.88 0.96
C VAL A 108 14.89 -19.63 0.60
N PRO A 109 15.41 -19.58 -0.64
CA PRO A 109 16.65 -20.28 -0.98
C PRO A 109 17.88 -19.72 -0.24
N ILE A 110 17.96 -18.41 0.01
CA ILE A 110 19.07 -17.81 0.78
C ILE A 110 19.04 -18.32 2.22
N ILE A 111 17.87 -18.35 2.87
CA ILE A 111 17.74 -18.89 4.23
C ILE A 111 18.09 -20.37 4.27
N SER A 112 17.61 -21.16 3.32
CA SER A 112 17.94 -22.58 3.23
C SER A 112 19.46 -22.79 3.14
N ILE A 113 20.17 -21.99 2.33
CA ILE A 113 21.63 -22.04 2.23
C ILE A 113 22.30 -21.66 3.57
N ILE A 114 21.83 -20.61 4.23
CA ILE A 114 22.36 -20.17 5.54
C ILE A 114 22.18 -21.28 6.59
N ILE A 115 21.00 -21.91 6.66
CA ILE A 115 20.74 -23.00 7.60
C ILE A 115 21.70 -24.16 7.34
N ILE A 116 21.89 -24.57 6.09
CA ILE A 116 22.82 -25.66 5.74
C ILE A 116 24.26 -25.31 6.13
N LEU A 117 24.73 -24.10 5.80
CA LEU A 117 26.11 -23.69 6.06
C LEU A 117 26.43 -23.54 7.56
N PHE A 118 25.49 -23.05 8.36
CA PHE A 118 25.75 -22.66 9.75
C PHE A 118 25.16 -23.58 10.82
N VAL A 119 24.11 -24.35 10.50
CA VAL A 119 23.43 -25.23 11.49
C VAL A 119 23.87 -26.68 11.34
N GLN A 120 24.16 -27.16 10.13
CA GLN A 120 24.58 -28.55 9.90
C GLN A 120 26.09 -28.78 10.06
N GLY A 121 26.88 -27.72 10.28
CA GLY A 121 28.33 -27.80 10.38
C GLY A 121 28.92 -28.20 9.01
N GLY A 122 29.48 -27.23 8.28
CA GLY A 122 29.92 -27.37 6.88
C GLY A 122 30.98 -28.43 6.56
N ASP A 123 31.27 -29.37 7.47
CA ASP A 123 32.23 -30.46 7.29
C ASP A 123 31.67 -31.62 6.45
N ASP A 124 30.35 -31.83 6.45
CA ASP A 124 29.65 -32.79 5.57
C ASP A 124 28.60 -32.06 4.71
N LEU A 125 29.05 -31.18 3.82
CA LEU A 125 28.22 -30.61 2.75
C LEU A 125 27.86 -31.67 1.69
N ASN A 126 27.25 -32.77 2.11
CA ASN A 126 26.48 -33.64 1.23
C ASN A 126 25.15 -32.92 0.93
N LEU A 127 25.26 -31.88 0.11
CA LEU A 127 24.15 -31.29 -0.61
C LEU A 127 23.63 -32.36 -1.59
N ASN A 128 22.91 -33.35 -1.07
CA ASN A 128 22.11 -34.29 -1.85
C ASN A 128 20.90 -33.53 -2.39
N PHE A 129 21.16 -32.53 -3.23
CA PHE A 129 20.17 -32.04 -4.15
C PHE A 129 19.93 -33.18 -5.12
N ASP A 130 18.81 -33.87 -4.94
CA ASP A 130 18.32 -34.76 -5.98
C ASP A 130 18.27 -34.00 -7.32
N PHE A 131 18.43 -34.72 -8.43
CA PHE A 131 18.45 -34.12 -9.77
C PHE A 131 17.30 -33.12 -9.98
N PHE A 132 16.12 -33.42 -9.43
CA PHE A 132 14.95 -32.56 -9.43
C PHE A 132 15.14 -31.24 -8.63
N GLY A 133 15.77 -31.31 -7.45
CA GLY A 133 16.07 -30.13 -6.63
C GLY A 133 17.06 -29.18 -7.29
N ASN A 134 18.10 -29.73 -7.94
CA ASN A 134 19.05 -28.95 -8.73
C ASN A 134 18.37 -28.23 -9.91
N LEU A 135 17.46 -28.91 -10.59
CA LEU A 135 16.73 -28.35 -11.73
C LEU A 135 15.79 -27.21 -11.30
N ILE A 136 15.09 -27.37 -10.17
CA ILE A 136 14.27 -26.32 -9.57
C ILE A 136 15.12 -25.12 -9.15
N PHE A 137 16.25 -25.36 -8.50
CA PHE A 137 17.15 -24.28 -8.07
C PHE A 137 17.67 -23.47 -9.27
N LEU A 138 18.12 -24.14 -10.33
CA LEU A 138 18.55 -23.48 -11.58
C LEU A 138 17.42 -22.69 -12.23
N PHE A 139 16.20 -23.21 -12.21
CA PHE A 139 15.03 -22.49 -12.71
C PHE A 139 14.76 -21.21 -11.91
N TYR A 140 14.79 -21.26 -10.57
CA TYR A 140 14.65 -20.07 -9.73
C TYR A 140 15.74 -19.04 -9.98
N LEU A 141 16.99 -19.48 -10.15
CA LEU A 141 18.11 -18.60 -10.47
C LEU A 141 17.91 -17.91 -11.83
N PHE A 142 17.46 -18.67 -12.84
CA PHE A 142 17.13 -18.13 -14.16
C PHE A 142 16.03 -17.07 -14.08
N VAL A 143 14.94 -17.35 -13.35
CA VAL A 143 13.84 -16.39 -13.13
C VAL A 143 14.36 -15.12 -12.45
N ALA A 144 15.15 -15.26 -11.39
CA ALA A 144 15.71 -14.12 -10.67
C ALA A 144 16.62 -13.25 -11.56
N ILE A 145 17.53 -13.87 -12.33
CA ILE A 145 18.40 -13.14 -13.28
C ILE A 145 17.55 -12.42 -14.34
N SER A 146 16.54 -13.09 -14.90
CA SER A 146 15.64 -12.50 -15.89
C SER A 146 14.92 -11.26 -15.35
N MET A 147 14.37 -11.35 -14.14
CA MET A 147 13.73 -10.21 -13.48
C MET A 147 14.72 -9.07 -13.22
N LEU A 148 15.93 -9.38 -12.75
CA LEU A 148 16.97 -8.39 -12.49
C LEU A 148 17.38 -7.65 -13.78
N VAL A 149 17.56 -8.36 -14.89
CA VAL A 149 17.85 -7.77 -16.21
C VAL A 149 16.72 -6.85 -16.67
N GLN A 150 15.46 -7.29 -16.53
CA GLN A 150 14.29 -6.48 -16.89
C GLN A 150 14.19 -5.21 -16.04
N TRP A 151 14.46 -5.31 -14.74
CA TRP A 151 14.48 -4.17 -13.83
C TRP A 151 15.58 -3.15 -14.18
N ILE A 152 16.81 -3.61 -14.47
CA ILE A 152 17.90 -2.74 -14.91
C ILE A 152 17.50 -2.02 -16.22
N LYS A 153 16.93 -2.74 -17.19
CA LYS A 153 16.46 -2.14 -18.46
C LYS A 153 15.38 -1.09 -18.22
N TYR A 154 14.42 -1.35 -17.33
CA TYR A 154 13.40 -0.38 -16.92
C TYR A 154 14.03 0.89 -16.31
N LYS A 155 14.97 0.74 -15.36
CA LYS A 155 15.65 1.88 -14.73
C LYS A 155 16.40 2.74 -15.75
N LYS A 156 17.09 2.11 -16.72
CA LYS A 156 17.76 2.82 -17.82
C LYS A 156 16.77 3.61 -18.68
N ARG A 157 15.65 3.01 -19.10
CA ARG A 157 14.61 3.68 -19.89
C ARG A 157 13.97 4.86 -19.17
N LYS A 158 13.75 4.74 -17.85
CA LYS A 158 13.20 5.84 -17.04
C LYS A 158 14.19 7.01 -16.89
N LYS A 159 15.49 6.73 -16.78
CA LYS A 159 16.54 7.77 -16.73
C LYS A 159 16.69 8.54 -18.05
N LEU A 160 16.36 7.93 -19.19
CA LEU A 160 16.38 8.55 -20.52
C LEU A 160 15.13 9.41 -20.83
N LYS A 161 14.04 9.24 -20.08
CA LYS A 161 12.78 9.98 -20.23
C LYS A 161 12.63 11.15 -19.25
N ARG A 162 13.61 11.33 -18.36
CA ARG A 162 13.76 12.51 -17.48
C ARG A 162 14.81 13.41 -18.10
#